data_AF-A0ABD6ELK8-F1
#
_entry.id   AF-A0ABD6ELK8-F1
#
_cell.length_a   1.000
_cell.length_b   1.000
_cell.length_c   1.000
_cell.angle_alpha   90.00
_cell.angle_beta   90.00
_cell.angle_gamma   90.00
#
_symmetry.space_group_name_H-M   'P 1'
#
loop_
_entity.id
_entity.type
_entity.pdbx_description
1 polymer ?
#
loop_
_entity_poly.entity_id
_entity_poly.type
_entity_poly.pdbx_seq_one_letter_code
_entity_poly.pdbx_strand_id
1 'polypeptide(L)'
;MDCSLQPSTSPCDQINTNILIIGNGPAGLSLSAFLSGWVPFYDPSRPHPDPLIHQKLLERMDESLLDQGLNWLSEIPEMYTSDLRPISLLYDTLVRPNADRGHLRRSCIRWEHDPCRTIPHLIVGESPPGGSWNEYDDKMLALSVASYLDLPAYSFADWLGKDPHFLRPTAALVCKYMLAYTKAIGIRKNILRSMKITQVTKCGSKSTGTEFWQVRGVSDSGNTVMLTCHKLVLACGMNHFRMLNVDGEIDVKNIVYDVVNLRRMISSFPRDQKIRVVVVGDGISAADAVLHCLNRRIPVVQISRRTEKQLRYVRLSRLSSSLYAEYAHVYRLMIGRATDRLYSLVTNASLASLSHGIITFNVGSIMKMESFDVLCIAIGRKSDLSMMDDVYKFEDYECISDRSLFCVGSFAGDKLVRHIIGGCLYVARLLVSATT
;
A
#
# COMPACT_ATOMS: atom_id res chain seq x y z
N MET A 1 -24.94 -20.63 2.71
CA MET A 1 -24.97 -22.03 2.22
C MET A 1 -24.50 -22.95 3.33
N ASP A 2 -25.13 -24.11 3.49
CA ASP A 2 -24.76 -25.10 4.50
C ASP A 2 -23.46 -25.79 4.08
N CYS A 3 -22.33 -25.32 4.61
CA CYS A 3 -21.01 -25.88 4.32
C CYS A 3 -20.57 -26.93 5.35
N SER A 4 -21.48 -27.36 6.25
CA SER A 4 -21.12 -28.24 7.37
C SER A 4 -21.09 -29.74 7.03
N LEU A 5 -21.46 -30.13 5.81
CA LEU A 5 -21.66 -31.55 5.43
C LEU A 5 -21.16 -31.89 4.02
N GLN A 6 -19.94 -31.49 3.65
CA GLN A 6 -19.23 -32.14 2.55
C GLN A 6 -18.03 -32.94 3.11
N PRO A 7 -17.94 -34.26 2.85
CA PRO A 7 -16.77 -35.02 3.26
C PRO A 7 -15.61 -34.69 2.31
N SER A 8 -14.70 -33.80 2.74
CA SER A 8 -13.44 -33.60 2.03
C SER A 8 -12.43 -34.65 2.48
N THR A 9 -12.00 -35.52 1.56
CA THR A 9 -11.03 -36.61 1.75
C THR A 9 -9.58 -36.11 1.80
N SER A 10 -9.31 -35.04 2.54
CA SER A 10 -7.95 -34.59 2.87
C SER A 10 -7.98 -33.90 4.24
N PRO A 11 -6.96 -34.07 5.10
CA PRO A 11 -6.90 -33.36 6.38
C PRO A 11 -6.77 -31.86 6.09
N CYS A 12 -7.90 -31.15 6.15
CA CYS A 12 -7.93 -29.71 6.08
C CYS A 12 -7.60 -29.20 7.49
N ASP A 13 -6.42 -28.62 7.68
CA ASP A 13 -6.06 -27.98 8.95
C ASP A 13 -7.02 -26.80 9.19
N GLN A 14 -8.01 -27.01 10.06
CA GLN A 14 -8.94 -25.96 10.47
C GLN A 14 -8.31 -25.14 11.60
N ILE A 15 -7.98 -23.89 11.32
CA ILE A 15 -7.37 -22.97 12.29
C ILE A 15 -8.39 -21.90 12.67
N ASN A 16 -8.61 -21.71 13.97
CA ASN A 16 -9.56 -20.73 14.50
C ASN A 16 -8.82 -19.56 15.18
N THR A 17 -9.31 -18.34 15.01
CA THR A 17 -8.77 -17.13 15.65
C THR A 17 -9.86 -16.07 15.85
N ASN A 18 -9.69 -15.11 16.76
CA ASN A 18 -10.72 -14.08 16.94
C ASN A 18 -10.73 -13.11 15.75
N ILE A 19 -9.54 -12.72 15.29
CA ILE A 19 -9.35 -11.73 14.22
C ILE A 19 -8.45 -12.32 13.15
N LEU A 20 -8.90 -12.32 11.90
CA LEU A 20 -8.07 -12.65 10.74
C LEU A 20 -7.76 -11.38 9.95
N ILE A 21 -6.49 -11.17 9.64
CA ILE A 21 -6.00 -10.05 8.83
C ILE A 21 -5.54 -10.61 7.49
N ILE A 22 -6.21 -10.21 6.40
CA ILE A 22 -5.80 -10.56 5.03
C ILE A 22 -4.87 -9.48 4.49
N GLY A 23 -3.58 -9.80 4.39
CA GLY A 23 -2.52 -8.93 3.91
C GLY A 23 -1.41 -8.76 4.94
N ASN A 24 -0.18 -9.10 4.57
CA ASN A 24 1.00 -9.06 5.44
C ASN A 24 2.01 -7.96 5.06
N GLY A 25 1.50 -6.88 4.46
CA GLY A 25 2.25 -5.64 4.23
C GLY A 25 2.21 -4.69 5.43
N PRO A 26 2.62 -3.42 5.25
CA PRO A 26 2.69 -2.43 6.33
C PRO A 26 1.42 -2.33 7.17
N ALA A 27 0.23 -2.37 6.54
CA ALA A 27 -1.04 -2.24 7.23
C ALA A 27 -1.30 -3.43 8.17
N GLY A 28 -1.21 -4.67 7.67
CA GLY A 28 -1.44 -5.85 8.49
C GLY A 28 -0.40 -6.02 9.61
N LEU A 29 0.87 -5.73 9.32
CA LEU A 29 1.94 -5.76 10.33
C LEU A 29 1.75 -4.69 11.42
N SER A 30 1.28 -3.50 11.06
CA SER A 30 1.00 -2.42 12.02
C SER A 30 -0.19 -2.74 12.89
N LEU A 31 -1.29 -3.22 12.31
CA LEU A 31 -2.46 -3.64 13.07
C LEU A 31 -2.13 -4.79 14.03
N SER A 32 -1.36 -5.78 13.57
CA SER A 32 -0.92 -6.90 14.41
C SER A 32 -0.06 -6.44 15.59
N ALA A 33 0.75 -5.39 15.45
CA ALA A 33 1.50 -4.84 16.57
C ALA A 33 0.57 -4.34 17.69
N PHE A 34 -0.44 -3.53 17.34
CA PHE A 34 -1.44 -3.06 18.31
C PHE A 34 -2.21 -4.22 18.97
N LEU A 35 -2.66 -5.19 18.17
CA LEU A 35 -3.37 -6.38 18.67
C LEU A 35 -2.48 -7.32 19.49
N SER A 36 -1.15 -7.19 19.40
CA SER A 36 -0.17 -7.95 20.19
C SER A 36 0.28 -7.23 21.47
N GLY A 37 -0.41 -6.15 21.84
CA GLY A 37 -0.14 -5.42 23.08
C GLY A 37 0.88 -4.29 22.96
N TRP A 38 1.32 -3.91 21.76
CA TRP A 38 2.14 -2.70 21.61
C TRP A 38 1.27 -1.45 21.64
N VAL A 39 1.45 -0.65 22.69
CA VAL A 39 0.58 0.48 23.02
C VAL A 39 1.34 1.81 22.91
N PRO A 40 0.84 2.78 22.14
CA PRO A 40 1.46 4.10 22.02
C PRO A 40 0.95 5.06 23.10
N PHE A 41 1.87 5.61 23.89
CA PHE A 41 1.59 6.70 24.83
C PHE A 41 2.23 7.99 24.37
N TYR A 42 1.62 9.11 24.74
CA TYR A 42 2.22 10.41 24.57
C TYR A 42 3.45 10.57 25.47
N ASP A 43 4.52 11.16 24.92
CA ASP A 43 5.74 11.47 25.67
C ASP A 43 5.87 12.99 25.88
N PRO A 44 5.62 13.51 27.09
CA PRO A 44 5.67 14.93 27.36
C PRO A 44 7.09 15.53 27.27
N SER A 45 8.14 14.70 27.34
CA SER A 45 9.53 15.16 27.14
C SER A 45 9.81 15.53 25.68
N ARG A 46 8.95 15.10 24.75
CA ARG A 46 9.02 15.36 23.31
C ARG A 46 7.71 16.04 22.87
N PRO A 47 7.52 17.33 23.20
CA PRO A 47 6.25 18.02 23.04
C PRO A 47 5.82 18.09 21.57
N HIS A 48 4.49 18.04 21.36
CA HIS A 48 3.91 18.20 20.04
C HIS A 48 4.07 19.68 19.62
N PRO A 49 4.42 19.97 18.35
CA PRO A 49 4.68 21.35 17.91
C PRO A 49 3.44 22.24 17.92
N ASP A 50 2.24 21.66 17.80
CA ASP A 50 0.98 22.35 18.00
C ASP A 50 0.62 22.41 19.50
N PRO A 51 0.50 23.60 20.10
CA PRO A 51 0.22 23.76 21.53
C PRO A 51 -1.14 23.22 21.98
N LEU A 52 -2.18 23.30 21.12
CA LEU A 52 -3.51 22.83 21.46
C LEU A 52 -3.53 21.29 21.50
N ILE A 53 -2.94 20.64 20.49
CA ILE A 53 -2.75 19.18 20.49
C ILE A 53 -1.91 18.77 21.70
N HIS A 54 -0.83 19.49 21.99
CA HIS A 54 0.02 19.20 23.15
C HIS A 54 -0.78 19.23 24.47
N GLN A 55 -1.57 20.28 24.70
CA GLN A 55 -2.39 20.41 25.90
C GLN A 55 -3.40 19.27 26.03
N LYS A 56 -4.16 18.96 24.96
CA LYS A 56 -5.15 17.87 24.97
C LYS A 56 -4.53 16.50 25.27
N LEU A 57 -3.29 16.26 24.80
CA LEU A 57 -2.57 15.02 25.09
C LEU A 57 -2.00 14.99 26.52
N LEU A 58 -1.63 16.13 27.10
CA LEU A 58 -1.20 16.22 28.50
C LEU A 58 -2.33 15.90 29.48
N GLU A 59 -3.56 16.33 29.17
CA GLU A 59 -4.76 16.05 29.99
C GLU A 59 -5.01 14.54 30.17
N ARG A 60 -4.46 13.69 29.28
CA ARG A 60 -4.63 12.23 29.28
C ARG A 60 -3.29 11.49 29.11
N MET A 61 -2.20 12.03 29.63
CA MET A 61 -0.85 11.47 29.41
C MET A 61 -0.65 10.05 29.96
N ASP A 62 -1.47 9.66 30.94
CA ASP A 62 -1.47 8.32 31.55
C ASP A 62 -2.35 7.31 30.79
N GLU A 63 -3.05 7.75 29.75
CA GLU A 63 -3.86 6.89 28.87
C GLU A 63 -3.13 6.67 27.53
N SER A 64 -3.20 5.45 26.99
CA SER A 64 -2.68 5.14 25.65
C SER A 64 -3.56 5.78 24.58
N LEU A 65 -2.99 6.10 23.41
CA LEU A 65 -3.78 6.56 22.25
C LEU A 65 -4.76 5.49 21.75
N LEU A 66 -4.68 4.24 22.22
CA LEU A 66 -5.71 3.22 21.98
C LEU A 66 -6.95 3.42 22.87
N ASP A 67 -6.78 3.99 24.06
CA ASP A 67 -7.82 4.05 25.09
C ASP A 67 -8.40 5.46 25.24
N GLN A 68 -7.62 6.51 24.93
CA GLN A 68 -8.04 7.91 25.04
C GLN A 68 -9.29 8.22 24.22
N GLY A 69 -10.22 9.02 24.75
CA GLY A 69 -11.29 9.62 23.95
C GLY A 69 -10.75 10.75 23.05
N LEU A 70 -10.72 10.54 21.72
CA LEU A 70 -10.16 11.50 20.75
C LEU A 70 -11.19 12.48 20.15
N ASN A 71 -12.35 12.66 20.79
CA ASN A 71 -13.41 13.55 20.31
C ASN A 71 -12.95 15.02 20.20
N TRP A 72 -11.95 15.39 20.99
CA TRP A 72 -11.32 16.72 20.96
C TRP A 72 -10.65 17.03 19.61
N LEU A 73 -10.38 16.03 18.76
CA LEU A 73 -9.88 16.29 17.40
C LEU A 73 -10.84 17.17 16.60
N SER A 74 -12.14 17.11 16.87
CA SER A 74 -13.15 17.97 16.25
C SER A 74 -12.98 19.46 16.58
N GLU A 75 -12.28 19.78 17.66
CA GLU A 75 -11.96 21.15 18.08
C GLU A 75 -10.72 21.72 17.37
N ILE A 76 -10.03 20.93 16.54
CA ILE A 76 -8.76 21.32 15.89
C ILE A 76 -8.96 21.39 14.38
N PRO A 77 -9.23 22.58 13.81
CA PRO A 77 -9.51 22.75 12.38
C PRO A 77 -8.41 22.21 11.48
N GLU A 78 -7.15 22.33 11.89
CA GLU A 78 -5.97 21.87 11.16
C GLU A 78 -6.05 20.37 10.83
N MET A 79 -6.71 19.58 11.68
CA MET A 79 -6.91 18.14 11.47
C MET A 79 -7.84 17.80 10.29
N TYR A 80 -8.59 18.77 9.79
CA TYR A 80 -9.55 18.63 8.69
C TYR A 80 -9.11 19.36 7.40
N THR A 81 -7.91 19.92 7.38
CA THR A 81 -7.38 20.67 6.22
C THR A 81 -6.79 19.77 5.12
N SER A 82 -6.70 18.47 5.38
CA SER A 82 -6.07 17.51 4.48
C SER A 82 -7.05 16.42 4.03
N ASP A 83 -6.75 15.75 2.92
CA ASP A 83 -7.50 14.56 2.48
C ASP A 83 -7.30 13.34 3.43
N LEU A 84 -6.51 13.47 4.50
CA LEU A 84 -6.30 12.42 5.48
C LEU A 84 -7.39 12.48 6.55
N ARG A 85 -7.74 11.31 7.09
CA ARG A 85 -8.62 11.21 8.24
C ARG A 85 -7.95 11.81 9.48
N PRO A 86 -8.69 12.49 10.38
CA PRO A 86 -8.12 13.18 11.53
C PRO A 86 -7.21 12.31 12.41
N ILE A 87 -7.59 11.06 12.68
CA ILE A 87 -6.75 10.16 13.48
C ILE A 87 -5.46 9.73 12.76
N SER A 88 -5.52 9.56 11.43
CA SER A 88 -4.34 9.27 10.62
C SER A 88 -3.38 10.45 10.58
N LEU A 89 -3.92 11.67 10.51
CA LEU A 89 -3.14 12.89 10.57
C LEU A 89 -2.54 13.10 11.97
N LEU A 90 -3.31 12.94 13.05
CA LEU A 90 -2.81 13.01 14.43
C LEU A 90 -1.64 12.03 14.64
N TYR A 91 -1.81 10.78 14.22
CA TYR A 91 -0.75 9.79 14.35
C TYR A 91 0.51 10.21 13.58
N ASP A 92 0.35 10.70 12.35
CA ASP A 92 1.46 11.18 11.53
C ASP A 92 2.20 12.35 12.20
N THR A 93 1.48 13.34 12.74
CA THR A 93 2.10 14.50 13.40
C THR A 93 2.78 14.13 14.72
N LEU A 94 2.34 13.07 15.38
CA LEU A 94 2.99 12.53 16.58
C LEU A 94 4.23 11.70 16.27
N VAL A 95 4.20 10.86 15.25
CA VAL A 95 5.37 10.04 14.89
C VAL A 95 6.40 10.84 14.12
N ARG A 96 5.96 11.76 13.25
CA ARG A 96 6.81 12.63 12.44
C ARG A 96 6.36 14.09 12.52
N PRO A 97 6.64 14.77 13.64
CA PRO A 97 6.29 16.18 13.76
C PRO A 97 6.93 17.02 12.65
N ASN A 98 6.09 17.75 11.91
CA ASN A 98 6.49 18.61 10.77
C ASN A 98 7.14 17.87 9.57
N ALA A 99 6.80 16.61 9.33
CA ALA A 99 7.33 15.82 8.21
C ALA A 99 7.15 16.51 6.84
N ASP A 100 6.00 17.16 6.62
CA ASP A 100 5.67 17.83 5.36
C ASP A 100 6.47 19.12 5.13
N ARG A 101 7.06 19.67 6.20
CA ARG A 101 8.02 20.78 6.13
C ARG A 101 9.47 20.28 5.92
N GLY A 102 9.66 18.98 5.76
CA GLY A 102 10.98 18.36 5.55
C GLY A 102 11.81 18.22 6.84
N HIS A 103 11.19 18.38 8.01
CA HIS A 103 11.87 18.21 9.29
C HIS A 103 11.80 16.75 9.76
N LEU A 104 12.95 16.20 10.17
CA LEU A 104 13.04 14.87 10.78
C LEU A 104 13.17 15.02 12.30
N ARG A 105 12.06 15.34 12.97
CA ARG A 105 12.01 15.36 14.45
C ARG A 105 11.79 13.95 14.99
N ARG A 106 12.27 13.72 16.21
CA ARG A 106 11.94 12.49 16.97
C ARG A 106 10.44 12.44 17.22
N SER A 107 9.90 11.23 17.29
CA SER A 107 8.49 10.99 17.62
C SER A 107 8.14 11.56 19.01
N CYS A 108 6.91 12.04 19.16
CA CYS A 108 6.28 12.41 20.43
C CYS A 108 5.64 11.21 21.15
N ILE A 109 5.87 9.98 20.67
CA ILE A 109 5.28 8.74 21.22
C ILE A 109 6.36 7.94 21.93
N ARG A 110 6.01 7.38 23.10
CA ARG A 110 6.71 6.24 23.71
C ARG A 110 5.87 4.99 23.50
N TRP A 111 6.54 3.87 23.27
CA TRP A 111 5.88 2.57 23.11
C TRP A 111 6.05 1.75 24.37
N GLU A 112 4.98 1.11 24.80
CA GLU A 112 5.00 0.10 25.85
C GLU A 112 4.45 -1.21 25.32
N HIS A 113 4.89 -2.32 25.90
CA HIS A 113 4.38 -3.65 25.57
C HIS A 113 3.60 -4.20 26.75
N ASP A 114 2.31 -4.41 26.56
CA ASP A 114 1.42 -5.05 27.53
C ASP A 114 0.86 -6.35 26.94
N PRO A 115 1.46 -7.51 27.26
CA PRO A 115 0.99 -8.82 26.79
C PRO A 115 -0.47 -9.13 27.17
N CYS A 116 -0.98 -8.57 28.28
CA CYS A 116 -2.36 -8.81 28.74
C CYS A 116 -3.40 -8.22 27.80
N ARG A 117 -3.02 -7.24 26.96
CA ARG A 117 -3.88 -6.65 25.92
C ARG A 117 -3.85 -7.43 24.60
N THR A 118 -3.20 -8.60 24.55
CA THR A 118 -3.13 -9.41 23.33
C THR A 118 -4.51 -9.97 22.97
N ILE A 119 -4.95 -9.68 21.74
CA ILE A 119 -6.15 -10.31 21.16
C ILE A 119 -5.69 -11.43 20.23
N PRO A 120 -6.19 -12.68 20.34
CA PRO A 120 -5.86 -13.75 19.41
C PRO A 120 -6.14 -13.36 17.95
N HIS A 121 -5.11 -13.32 17.13
CA HIS A 121 -5.23 -12.95 15.72
C HIS A 121 -4.22 -13.68 14.84
N LEU A 122 -4.54 -13.78 13.55
CA LEU A 122 -3.65 -14.30 12.52
C LEU A 122 -3.53 -13.33 11.35
N ILE A 123 -2.37 -13.33 10.70
CA ILE A 123 -2.11 -12.62 9.44
C ILE A 123 -1.86 -13.64 8.35
N VAL A 124 -2.52 -13.46 7.21
CA VAL A 124 -2.33 -14.26 5.99
C VAL A 124 -1.92 -13.38 4.82
N GLY A 125 -1.13 -13.93 3.90
CA GLY A 125 -0.75 -13.26 2.66
C GLY A 125 0.03 -14.18 1.75
N GLU A 126 0.09 -13.87 0.46
CA GLU A 126 0.72 -14.70 -0.59
C GLU A 126 2.25 -14.64 -0.61
N SER A 127 2.85 -13.68 0.09
CA SER A 127 4.29 -13.43 0.06
C SER A 127 4.88 -13.47 1.47
N PRO A 128 6.21 -13.43 1.64
CA PRO A 128 6.81 -13.10 2.92
C PRO A 128 6.36 -11.72 3.44
N PRO A 129 6.54 -11.40 4.74
CA PRO A 129 6.22 -10.08 5.30
C PRO A 129 6.81 -8.95 4.46
N GLY A 130 5.95 -8.04 3.99
CA GLY A 130 6.30 -7.05 2.97
C GLY A 130 5.12 -6.64 2.09
N GLY A 131 4.15 -7.53 1.89
CA GLY A 131 3.02 -7.27 0.99
C GLY A 131 3.51 -6.94 -0.43
N SER A 132 2.97 -5.88 -1.04
CA SER A 132 3.34 -5.47 -2.40
C SER A 132 4.80 -5.04 -2.56
N TRP A 133 5.54 -4.81 -1.47
CA TRP A 133 6.97 -4.53 -1.56
C TRP A 133 7.78 -5.67 -2.17
N ASN A 134 7.28 -6.90 -2.07
CA ASN A 134 7.88 -8.10 -2.67
C ASN A 134 7.74 -8.15 -4.20
N GLU A 135 6.89 -7.30 -4.81
CA GLU A 135 6.65 -7.29 -6.25
C GLU A 135 7.50 -6.26 -7.00
N TYR A 136 8.12 -5.32 -6.28
CA TYR A 136 8.98 -4.31 -6.90
C TYR A 136 10.37 -4.87 -7.22
N ASP A 137 11.09 -4.19 -8.10
CA ASP A 137 12.50 -4.49 -8.36
C ASP A 137 13.33 -4.26 -7.09
N ASP A 138 14.16 -5.23 -6.72
CA ASP A 138 14.98 -5.19 -5.50
C ASP A 138 15.85 -3.92 -5.37
N LYS A 139 16.23 -3.30 -6.49
CA LYS A 139 17.05 -2.09 -6.56
C LYS A 139 16.24 -0.81 -6.67
N MET A 140 14.92 -0.90 -6.84
CA MET A 140 14.04 0.26 -6.86
C MET A 140 14.09 0.97 -5.51
N LEU A 141 14.34 2.28 -5.53
CA LEU A 141 14.32 3.10 -4.33
C LEU A 141 12.88 3.45 -3.96
N ALA A 142 12.56 3.38 -2.68
CA ALA A 142 11.30 3.88 -2.15
C ALA A 142 11.14 5.38 -2.45
N LEU A 143 9.89 5.80 -2.68
CA LEU A 143 9.58 7.23 -2.74
C LEU A 143 9.74 7.88 -1.36
N SER A 144 9.44 7.17 -0.29
CA SER A 144 9.61 7.65 1.08
C SER A 144 11.06 7.50 1.56
N VAL A 145 11.52 8.42 2.39
CA VAL A 145 12.71 8.19 3.23
C VAL A 145 12.42 7.12 4.27
N ALA A 146 13.46 6.45 4.78
CA ALA A 146 13.35 5.30 5.67
C ALA A 146 12.50 5.60 6.92
N SER A 147 12.68 6.77 7.53
CA SER A 147 11.89 7.18 8.70
C SER A 147 10.39 7.31 8.38
N TYR A 148 9.97 7.53 7.14
CA TYR A 148 8.54 7.59 6.77
C TYR A 148 7.94 6.19 6.50
N LEU A 149 8.76 5.14 6.64
CA LEU A 149 8.39 3.73 6.48
C LEU A 149 8.48 2.95 7.80
N ASP A 150 8.79 3.62 8.91
CA ASP A 150 8.82 2.99 10.23
C ASP A 150 7.45 2.39 10.58
N LEU A 151 7.50 1.22 11.20
CA LEU A 151 6.36 0.52 11.75
C LEU A 151 6.31 0.70 13.29
N PRO A 152 5.14 0.47 13.91
CA PRO A 152 4.94 0.60 15.36
C PRO A 152 6.03 -0.03 16.24
N ALA A 153 6.50 0.66 17.26
CA ALA A 153 7.45 0.17 18.27
C ALA A 153 8.87 -0.22 17.82
N TYR A 154 9.16 -0.33 16.53
CA TYR A 154 10.51 -0.68 16.06
C TYR A 154 10.84 -0.03 14.72
N SER A 155 11.62 1.06 14.76
CA SER A 155 11.94 1.91 13.61
C SER A 155 13.03 1.32 12.70
N PHE A 156 13.19 1.90 11.50
CA PHE A 156 14.40 1.70 10.69
C PHE A 156 15.67 2.10 11.44
N ALA A 157 15.62 3.17 12.24
CA ALA A 157 16.78 3.62 13.01
C ALA A 157 17.19 2.59 14.06
N ASP A 158 16.22 1.98 14.75
CA ASP A 158 16.46 0.88 15.69
C ASP A 158 17.07 -0.32 14.99
N TRP A 159 16.53 -0.70 13.81
CA TRP A 159 17.04 -1.84 13.05
C TRP A 159 18.45 -1.63 12.49
N LEU A 160 18.76 -0.42 12.02
CA LEU A 160 20.09 -0.09 11.49
C LEU A 160 21.10 0.28 12.58
N GLY A 161 20.65 0.50 13.82
CA GLY A 161 21.46 0.98 14.94
C GLY A 161 21.98 2.43 14.78
N LYS A 162 21.39 3.21 13.86
CA LYS A 162 21.78 4.60 13.58
C LYS A 162 20.65 5.35 12.87
N ASP A 163 20.69 6.68 12.93
CA ASP A 163 19.76 7.53 12.16
C ASP A 163 19.95 7.31 10.64
N PRO A 164 18.91 6.90 9.90
CA PRO A 164 18.99 6.75 8.45
C PRO A 164 19.01 8.08 7.70
N HIS A 165 18.81 9.22 8.38
CA HIS A 165 18.71 10.55 7.78
C HIS A 165 17.70 10.55 6.60
N PHE A 166 18.10 11.06 5.43
CA PHE A 166 17.29 11.09 4.21
C PHE A 166 17.44 9.85 3.32
N LEU A 167 17.93 8.72 3.86
CA LEU A 167 18.05 7.47 3.12
C LEU A 167 16.70 7.08 2.52
N ARG A 168 16.66 6.89 1.19
CA ARG A 168 15.57 6.20 0.51
C ARG A 168 15.96 4.72 0.38
N PRO A 169 15.36 3.80 1.17
CA PRO A 169 15.72 2.39 1.13
C PRO A 169 15.30 1.77 -0.21
N THR A 170 16.00 0.72 -0.66
CA THR A 170 15.53 -0.08 -1.79
C THR A 170 14.34 -0.95 -1.37
N ALA A 171 13.53 -1.42 -2.31
CA ALA A 171 12.41 -2.33 -2.04
C ALA A 171 12.88 -3.58 -1.26
N ALA A 172 14.01 -4.18 -1.65
CA ALA A 172 14.60 -5.30 -0.93
C ALA A 172 14.98 -4.95 0.51
N LEU A 173 15.47 -3.73 0.76
CA LEU A 173 15.81 -3.28 2.11
C LEU A 173 14.55 -3.07 2.97
N VAL A 174 13.45 -2.58 2.37
CA VAL A 174 12.15 -2.48 3.03
C VAL A 174 11.61 -3.85 3.42
N CYS A 175 11.65 -4.85 2.52
CA CYS A 175 11.23 -6.22 2.86
C CYS A 175 12.10 -6.82 3.98
N LYS A 176 13.42 -6.61 3.94
CA LYS A 176 14.32 -7.07 5.02
C LYS A 176 13.98 -6.44 6.37
N TYR A 177 13.72 -5.13 6.38
CA TYR A 177 13.26 -4.43 7.57
C TYR A 177 11.95 -5.01 8.11
N MET A 178 10.93 -5.19 7.27
CA MET A 178 9.64 -5.75 7.70
C MET A 178 9.77 -7.18 8.23
N LEU A 179 10.64 -7.99 7.63
CA LEU A 179 10.94 -9.33 8.14
C LEU A 179 11.63 -9.27 9.52
N ALA A 180 12.62 -8.38 9.69
CA ALA A 180 13.29 -8.17 10.97
C ALA A 180 12.33 -7.65 12.05
N TYR A 181 11.47 -6.70 11.67
CA TYR A 181 10.41 -6.13 12.50
C TYR A 181 9.52 -7.23 13.11
N THR A 182 9.02 -8.17 12.29
CA THR A 182 8.15 -9.25 12.80
C THR A 182 8.79 -10.07 13.93
N LYS A 183 10.12 -10.22 13.89
CA LYS A 183 10.88 -10.91 14.93
C LYS A 183 11.10 -10.01 16.14
N ALA A 184 11.54 -8.77 15.90
CA ALA A 184 11.89 -7.81 16.95
C ALA A 184 10.72 -7.52 17.90
N ILE A 185 9.51 -7.38 17.36
CA ILE A 185 8.32 -7.07 18.17
C ILE A 185 7.46 -8.30 18.52
N GLY A 186 7.95 -9.51 18.23
CA GLY A 186 7.31 -10.76 18.66
C GLY A 186 6.05 -11.19 17.90
N ILE A 187 5.70 -10.56 16.77
CA ILE A 187 4.47 -10.86 16.02
C ILE A 187 4.62 -11.94 14.96
N ARG A 188 5.84 -12.43 14.70
CA ARG A 188 6.11 -13.49 13.70
C ARG A 188 5.25 -14.74 13.93
N LYS A 189 4.93 -15.07 15.18
CA LYS A 189 4.08 -16.20 15.57
C LYS A 189 2.63 -16.10 15.07
N ASN A 190 2.15 -14.89 14.78
CA ASN A 190 0.79 -14.64 14.30
C ASN A 190 0.71 -14.69 12.76
N ILE A 191 1.83 -14.84 12.06
CA ILE A 191 1.88 -14.84 10.60
C ILE A 191 1.86 -16.28 10.11
N LEU A 192 0.79 -16.65 9.43
CA LEU A 192 0.76 -17.90 8.68
C LEU A 192 1.69 -17.79 7.46
N ARG A 193 2.36 -18.91 7.15
CA ARG A 193 3.20 -19.00 5.95
C ARG A 193 2.36 -18.76 4.70
N SER A 194 3.03 -18.38 3.61
CA SER A 194 2.39 -17.84 2.41
C SER A 194 1.17 -18.67 1.99
N MET A 195 0.04 -17.98 1.89
CA MET A 195 -1.27 -18.56 1.58
C MET A 195 -1.98 -17.65 0.59
N LYS A 196 -2.34 -18.22 -0.55
CA LYS A 196 -3.20 -17.58 -1.55
C LYS A 196 -4.64 -17.74 -1.18
N ILE A 197 -5.30 -16.63 -0.84
CA ILE A 197 -6.72 -16.64 -0.50
C ILE A 197 -7.53 -16.82 -1.78
N THR A 198 -8.40 -17.81 -1.77
CA THR A 198 -9.25 -18.14 -2.92
C THR A 198 -10.71 -17.80 -2.66
N GLN A 199 -11.17 -17.87 -1.41
CA GLN A 199 -12.54 -17.54 -1.06
C GLN A 199 -12.67 -17.04 0.37
N VAL A 200 -13.55 -16.07 0.58
CA VAL A 200 -13.93 -15.50 1.86
C VAL A 200 -15.46 -15.46 1.89
N THR A 201 -16.06 -16.13 2.87
CA THR A 201 -17.51 -16.26 2.97
C THR A 201 -17.96 -16.02 4.40
N LYS A 202 -19.06 -15.28 4.57
CA LYS A 202 -19.76 -15.16 5.84
C LYS A 202 -20.59 -16.42 6.09
N CYS A 203 -20.42 -17.02 7.26
CA CYS A 203 -21.09 -18.24 7.67
C CYS A 203 -21.87 -18.02 8.97
N GLY A 204 -22.95 -18.77 9.14
CA GLY A 204 -23.73 -18.82 10.37
C GLY A 204 -23.82 -20.25 10.89
N SER A 205 -23.57 -20.45 12.18
CA SER A 205 -23.77 -21.75 12.81
C SER A 205 -25.25 -21.93 13.15
N LYS A 206 -25.91 -22.92 12.53
CA LYS A 206 -27.33 -23.23 12.80
C LYS A 206 -27.58 -23.66 14.25
N SER A 207 -26.58 -24.23 14.91
CA SER A 207 -26.71 -24.75 16.29
C SER A 207 -26.57 -23.68 17.37
N THR A 208 -25.81 -22.62 17.11
CA THR A 208 -25.52 -21.57 18.10
C THR A 208 -26.07 -20.20 17.70
N GLY A 209 -26.51 -20.03 16.45
CA GLY A 209 -26.90 -18.74 15.88
C GLY A 209 -25.73 -17.77 15.66
N THR A 210 -24.49 -18.17 15.98
CA THR A 210 -23.33 -17.28 15.87
C THR A 210 -22.83 -17.19 14.44
N GLU A 211 -22.53 -15.98 14.00
CA GLU A 211 -21.91 -15.71 12.72
C GLU A 211 -20.38 -15.66 12.82
N PHE A 212 -19.70 -16.14 11.77
CA PHE A 212 -18.25 -16.14 11.65
C PHE A 212 -17.85 -16.04 10.18
N TRP A 213 -16.59 -15.71 9.92
CA TRP A 213 -16.00 -15.72 8.60
C TRP A 213 -15.27 -17.03 8.38
N GLN A 214 -15.43 -17.59 7.19
CA GLN A 214 -14.64 -18.70 6.69
C GLN A 214 -13.75 -18.22 5.55
N VAL A 215 -12.47 -18.50 5.64
CA VAL A 215 -11.47 -18.10 4.65
C VAL A 215 -10.75 -19.34 4.14
N ARG A 216 -10.86 -19.60 2.84
CA ARG A 216 -10.19 -20.69 2.13
C ARG A 216 -9.03 -20.14 1.32
N GLY A 217 -7.99 -20.94 1.21
CA GLY A 217 -6.86 -20.66 0.36
C GLY A 217 -5.94 -21.85 0.18
N VAL A 218 -4.86 -21.62 -0.56
CA VAL A 218 -3.87 -22.64 -0.92
C VAL A 218 -2.51 -22.21 -0.39
N SER A 219 -1.82 -23.10 0.34
CA SER A 219 -0.47 -22.86 0.82
C SER A 219 0.57 -23.00 -0.29
N ASP A 220 1.81 -22.57 -0.02
CA ASP A 220 2.97 -22.82 -0.92
C ASP A 220 3.17 -24.30 -1.28
N SER A 221 2.72 -25.22 -0.42
CA SER A 221 2.80 -26.67 -0.67
C SER A 221 1.65 -27.22 -1.52
N GLY A 222 0.73 -26.36 -1.97
CA GLY A 222 -0.45 -26.76 -2.74
C GLY A 222 -1.60 -27.31 -1.88
N ASN A 223 -1.47 -27.31 -0.55
CA ASN A 223 -2.52 -27.81 0.34
C ASN A 223 -3.61 -26.76 0.53
N THR A 224 -4.86 -27.21 0.53
CA THR A 224 -6.00 -26.37 0.92
C THR A 224 -5.96 -26.11 2.42
N VAL A 225 -6.03 -24.84 2.80
CA VAL A 225 -6.10 -24.39 4.19
C VAL A 225 -7.43 -23.67 4.41
N MET A 226 -8.08 -23.94 5.54
CA MET A 226 -9.33 -23.30 5.92
C MET A 226 -9.19 -22.64 7.30
N LEU A 227 -9.50 -21.35 7.34
CA LEU A 227 -9.44 -20.54 8.54
C LEU A 227 -10.85 -20.10 8.92
N THR A 228 -11.11 -19.98 10.21
CA THR A 228 -12.33 -19.35 10.72
C THR A 228 -11.99 -18.21 11.67
N CYS A 229 -12.77 -17.13 11.62
CA CYS A 229 -12.64 -16.04 12.58
C CYS A 229 -13.95 -15.31 12.85
N HIS A 230 -14.02 -14.58 13.96
CA HIS A 230 -15.19 -13.76 14.29
C HIS A 230 -15.17 -12.41 13.58
N LYS A 231 -14.00 -11.78 13.48
CA LYS A 231 -13.80 -10.49 12.81
C LYS A 231 -12.75 -10.63 11.70
N LEU A 232 -12.99 -9.97 10.58
CA LEU A 232 -12.13 -10.00 9.41
C LEU A 232 -11.62 -8.59 9.09
N VAL A 233 -10.33 -8.45 8.82
CA VAL A 233 -9.72 -7.18 8.42
C VAL A 233 -9.05 -7.34 7.07
N LEU A 234 -9.48 -6.54 6.09
CA LEU A 234 -8.92 -6.47 4.76
C LEU A 234 -7.75 -5.46 4.73
N ALA A 235 -6.52 -5.98 4.73
CA ALA A 235 -5.26 -5.24 4.62
C ALA A 235 -4.56 -5.51 3.27
N CYS A 236 -5.34 -5.78 2.22
CA CYS A 236 -4.88 -6.30 0.92
C CYS A 236 -4.12 -5.28 0.05
N GLY A 237 -4.20 -3.98 0.37
CA GLY A 237 -3.61 -2.92 -0.44
C GLY A 237 -4.20 -2.83 -1.86
N MET A 238 -3.45 -2.25 -2.79
CA MET A 238 -3.80 -2.20 -4.22
C MET A 238 -3.11 -3.35 -4.96
N ASN A 239 -3.76 -4.51 -4.95
CA ASN A 239 -3.22 -5.79 -5.41
C ASN A 239 -3.34 -6.03 -6.93
N HIS A 240 -4.10 -5.25 -7.68
CA HIS A 240 -4.37 -5.51 -9.10
C HIS A 240 -4.00 -4.32 -10.01
N PHE A 241 -3.44 -4.57 -11.20
CA PHE A 241 -3.13 -3.51 -12.16
C PHE A 241 -4.40 -2.90 -12.76
N ARG A 242 -4.39 -1.60 -13.04
CA ARG A 242 -5.46 -0.98 -13.83
C ARG A 242 -5.22 -1.28 -15.30
N MET A 243 -6.26 -1.76 -15.96
CA MET A 243 -6.30 -1.99 -17.41
C MET A 243 -6.79 -0.73 -18.14
N LEU A 244 -6.41 -0.58 -19.40
CA LEU A 244 -6.91 0.47 -20.28
C LEU A 244 -8.39 0.26 -20.61
N ASN A 245 -8.82 -1.01 -20.67
CA ASN A 245 -10.14 -1.45 -21.12
C ASN A 245 -10.44 -0.98 -22.55
N VAL A 246 -9.50 -1.24 -23.46
CA VAL A 246 -9.63 -0.97 -24.89
C VAL A 246 -9.52 -2.27 -25.68
N ASP A 247 -10.08 -2.27 -26.88
CA ASP A 247 -10.03 -3.44 -27.77
C ASP A 247 -8.59 -3.87 -28.04
N GLY A 248 -8.33 -5.17 -27.92
CA GLY A 248 -7.04 -5.81 -28.16
C GLY A 248 -6.02 -5.75 -27.02
N GLU A 249 -6.33 -5.12 -25.88
CA GLU A 249 -5.41 -5.08 -24.71
C GLU A 249 -5.05 -6.49 -24.20
N ILE A 250 -6.00 -7.43 -24.24
CA ILE A 250 -5.78 -8.81 -23.74
C ILE A 250 -5.02 -9.67 -24.77
N ASP A 251 -5.13 -9.35 -26.06
CA ASP A 251 -4.61 -10.19 -27.15
C ASP A 251 -3.14 -9.91 -27.49
N VAL A 252 -2.65 -8.71 -27.17
CA VAL A 252 -1.28 -8.29 -27.50
C VAL A 252 -0.28 -8.79 -26.45
N LYS A 253 0.69 -9.61 -26.88
CA LYS A 253 1.65 -10.29 -25.99
C LYS A 253 2.76 -9.40 -25.40
N ASN A 254 3.00 -8.22 -25.97
CA ASN A 254 4.12 -7.35 -25.58
C ASN A 254 3.67 -6.19 -24.67
N ILE A 255 2.66 -6.44 -23.83
CA ILE A 255 2.12 -5.48 -22.87
C ILE A 255 2.61 -5.85 -21.47
N VAL A 256 3.05 -4.83 -20.73
CA VAL A 256 3.47 -4.94 -19.33
C VAL A 256 2.84 -3.82 -18.50
N TYR A 257 2.66 -4.05 -17.20
CA TYR A 257 1.95 -3.12 -16.32
C TYR A 257 2.84 -2.50 -15.22
N ASP A 258 4.13 -2.85 -15.23
CA ASP A 258 5.10 -2.35 -14.28
C ASP A 258 6.53 -2.36 -14.89
N VAL A 259 7.45 -1.69 -14.18
CA VAL A 259 8.84 -1.56 -14.64
C VAL A 259 9.64 -2.87 -14.52
N VAL A 260 9.24 -3.81 -13.66
CA VAL A 260 9.93 -5.10 -13.48
C VAL A 260 9.72 -5.97 -14.71
N ASN A 261 8.47 -6.09 -15.13
CA ASN A 261 8.07 -6.78 -16.35
C ASN A 261 8.58 -6.06 -17.59
N LEU A 262 8.61 -4.73 -17.61
CA LEU A 262 9.28 -3.95 -18.67
C LEU A 262 10.77 -4.31 -18.79
N ARG A 263 11.51 -4.32 -17.67
CA ARG A 263 12.93 -4.70 -17.62
C ARG A 263 13.15 -6.11 -18.16
N ARG A 264 12.31 -7.06 -17.74
CA ARG A 264 12.39 -8.46 -18.17
C ARG A 264 12.13 -8.59 -19.66
N MET A 265 11.07 -7.95 -20.16
CA MET A 265 10.70 -7.98 -21.58
C MET A 265 11.74 -7.29 -22.47
N ILE A 266 12.27 -6.12 -22.08
CA ILE A 266 13.38 -5.48 -22.79
C ILE A 266 14.61 -6.40 -22.85
N SER A 267 14.90 -7.12 -21.76
CA SER A 267 16.08 -8.00 -21.69
C SER A 267 15.92 -9.30 -22.47
N SER A 268 14.71 -9.66 -22.93
CA SER A 268 14.52 -10.81 -23.82
C SER A 268 14.80 -10.50 -25.29
N PHE A 269 14.89 -9.23 -25.68
CA PHE A 269 15.33 -8.87 -27.03
C PHE A 269 16.86 -9.03 -27.17
N PRO A 270 17.35 -9.42 -28.36
CA PRO A 270 18.77 -9.36 -28.69
C PRO A 270 19.36 -7.97 -28.43
N ARG A 271 20.59 -7.91 -27.90
CA ARG A 271 21.23 -6.65 -27.50
C ARG A 271 21.37 -5.63 -28.63
N ASP A 272 21.55 -6.11 -29.86
CA ASP A 272 21.74 -5.26 -31.04
C ASP A 272 20.40 -4.88 -31.71
N GLN A 273 19.28 -5.44 -31.26
CA GLN A 273 17.97 -5.10 -31.77
C GLN A 273 17.56 -3.70 -31.27
N LYS A 274 17.28 -2.81 -32.22
CA LYS A 274 16.65 -1.52 -31.90
C LYS A 274 15.19 -1.77 -31.56
N ILE A 275 14.83 -1.50 -30.32
CA ILE A 275 13.45 -1.57 -29.85
C ILE A 275 12.90 -0.18 -29.52
N ARG A 276 11.58 -0.02 -29.62
CA ARG A 276 10.83 1.17 -29.21
C ARG A 276 9.86 0.82 -28.11
N VAL A 277 9.82 1.67 -27.08
CA VAL A 277 8.92 1.50 -25.94
C VAL A 277 7.88 2.61 -25.95
N VAL A 278 6.61 2.25 -25.78
CA VAL A 278 5.55 3.21 -25.46
C VAL A 278 5.22 3.08 -23.98
N VAL A 279 5.17 4.21 -23.27
CA VAL A 279 4.75 4.27 -21.86
C VAL A 279 3.44 5.04 -21.76
N VAL A 280 2.39 4.40 -21.25
CA VAL A 280 1.12 5.06 -20.97
C VAL A 280 1.06 5.46 -19.50
N GLY A 281 0.84 6.75 -19.23
CA GLY A 281 0.75 7.31 -17.89
C GLY A 281 1.73 8.44 -17.64
N ASP A 282 1.57 9.10 -16.49
CA ASP A 282 2.31 10.31 -16.11
C ASP A 282 2.59 10.38 -14.59
N GLY A 283 2.46 9.24 -13.91
CA GLY A 283 2.76 9.07 -12.49
C GLY A 283 4.20 8.61 -12.25
N ILE A 284 4.48 8.24 -11.00
CA ILE A 284 5.80 7.76 -10.55
C ILE A 284 6.22 6.52 -11.36
N SER A 285 5.35 5.52 -11.48
CA SER A 285 5.65 4.29 -12.23
C SER A 285 5.93 4.54 -13.71
N ALA A 286 5.26 5.52 -14.33
CA ALA A 286 5.55 5.92 -15.70
C ALA A 286 6.93 6.59 -15.80
N ALA A 287 7.28 7.42 -14.82
CA ALA A 287 8.61 8.02 -14.75
C ALA A 287 9.71 6.96 -14.56
N ASP A 288 9.49 5.93 -13.73
CA ASP A 288 10.43 4.81 -13.59
C ASP A 288 10.64 4.04 -14.90
N ALA A 289 9.56 3.83 -15.67
CA ALA A 289 9.62 3.20 -16.99
C ALA A 289 10.40 4.06 -18.00
N VAL A 290 10.13 5.36 -18.05
CA VAL A 290 10.88 6.31 -18.90
C VAL A 290 12.36 6.35 -18.52
N LEU A 291 12.69 6.48 -17.23
CA LEU A 291 14.07 6.46 -16.74
C LEU A 291 14.79 5.17 -17.13
N HIS A 292 14.11 4.01 -17.00
CA HIS A 292 14.69 2.74 -17.40
C HIS A 292 15.05 2.71 -18.89
N CYS A 293 14.15 3.21 -19.76
CA CYS A 293 14.37 3.27 -21.20
C CYS A 293 15.54 4.19 -21.56
N LEU A 294 15.55 5.41 -21.02
CA LEU A 294 16.61 6.40 -21.28
C LEU A 294 17.98 5.93 -20.81
N ASN A 295 18.07 5.32 -19.62
CA ASN A 295 19.32 4.75 -19.10
C ASN A 295 19.87 3.61 -19.99
N ARG A 296 18.99 2.91 -20.72
CA ARG A 296 19.36 1.88 -21.70
C ARG A 296 19.50 2.40 -23.13
N ARG A 297 19.37 3.71 -23.34
CA ARG A 297 19.38 4.36 -24.66
C ARG A 297 18.31 3.82 -25.61
N ILE A 298 17.13 3.48 -25.06
CA ILE A 298 15.98 3.00 -25.81
C ILE A 298 15.04 4.18 -26.09
N PRO A 299 14.65 4.43 -27.35
CA PRO A 299 13.62 5.41 -27.68
C PRO A 299 12.30 5.13 -26.95
N VAL A 300 11.76 6.14 -26.28
CA VAL A 300 10.53 6.05 -25.51
C VAL A 300 9.55 7.15 -25.89
N VAL A 301 8.32 6.75 -26.22
CA VAL A 301 7.18 7.63 -26.42
C VAL A 301 6.28 7.54 -25.20
N GLN A 302 6.16 8.62 -24.45
CA GLN A 302 5.23 8.71 -23.34
C GLN A 302 3.88 9.24 -23.83
N ILE A 303 2.79 8.60 -23.41
CA ILE A 303 1.41 9.02 -23.73
C ILE A 303 0.68 9.35 -22.43
N SER A 304 0.21 10.59 -22.31
CA SER A 304 -0.61 11.05 -21.19
C SER A 304 -1.97 11.55 -21.65
N ARG A 305 -3.00 11.17 -20.88
CA ARG A 305 -4.36 11.71 -21.01
C ARG A 305 -4.48 13.16 -20.57
N ARG A 306 -3.50 13.68 -19.82
CA ARG A 306 -3.51 15.06 -19.30
C ARG A 306 -3.03 16.03 -20.37
N THR A 307 -3.59 17.24 -20.34
CA THR A 307 -3.08 18.38 -21.12
C THR A 307 -1.77 18.90 -20.54
N GLU A 308 -1.01 19.67 -21.30
CA GLU A 308 0.22 20.31 -20.83
C GLU A 308 0.00 21.17 -19.57
N LYS A 309 -1.13 21.88 -19.49
CA LYS A 309 -1.50 22.67 -18.30
C LYS A 309 -1.69 21.77 -17.08
N GLN A 310 -2.38 20.65 -17.23
CA GLN A 310 -2.61 19.70 -16.15
C GLN A 310 -1.32 19.00 -15.70
N LEU A 311 -0.38 18.75 -16.63
CA LEU A 311 0.92 18.15 -16.30
C LEU A 311 1.74 18.98 -15.31
N ARG A 312 1.52 20.30 -15.22
CA ARG A 312 2.21 21.14 -14.23
C ARG A 312 1.87 20.79 -12.77
N TYR A 313 0.76 20.09 -12.54
CA TYR A 313 0.22 19.78 -11.21
C TYR A 313 0.26 18.28 -10.85
N VAL A 314 0.93 17.45 -11.65
CA VAL A 314 1.07 16.00 -11.37
C VAL A 314 1.94 15.77 -10.14
N ARG A 315 1.90 14.54 -9.60
CA ARG A 315 2.64 14.20 -8.38
C ARG A 315 4.14 14.52 -8.46
N LEU A 316 4.75 14.35 -9.63
CA LEU A 316 6.16 14.66 -9.84
C LEU A 316 6.50 16.14 -9.58
N SER A 317 5.56 17.07 -9.79
CA SER A 317 5.80 18.50 -9.55
C SER A 317 5.87 18.88 -8.07
N ARG A 318 5.42 17.99 -7.18
CA ARG A 318 5.42 18.18 -5.72
C ARG A 318 6.63 17.54 -5.05
N LEU A 319 7.47 16.82 -5.80
CA LEU A 319 8.66 16.19 -5.26
C LEU A 319 9.81 17.19 -5.18
N SER A 320 10.54 17.17 -4.06
CA SER A 320 11.77 17.96 -3.91
C SER A 320 12.81 17.55 -4.95
N SER A 321 13.29 18.49 -5.76
CA SER A 321 14.31 18.23 -6.78
C SER A 321 15.66 17.81 -6.19
N SER A 322 15.95 18.15 -4.94
CA SER A 322 17.19 17.73 -4.27
C SER A 322 17.17 16.27 -3.82
N LEU A 323 16.00 15.77 -3.41
CA LEU A 323 15.84 14.40 -2.89
C LEU A 323 15.42 13.39 -3.97
N TYR A 324 14.81 13.90 -5.06
CA TYR A 324 14.22 13.11 -6.14
C TYR A 324 14.70 13.61 -7.51
N ALA A 325 16.02 13.77 -7.67
CA ALA A 325 16.63 14.34 -8.87
C ALA A 325 16.24 13.57 -10.15
N GLU A 326 16.11 12.24 -10.06
CA GLU A 326 15.70 11.38 -11.17
C GLU A 326 14.26 11.68 -11.63
N TYR A 327 13.34 11.92 -10.70
CA TYR A 327 11.96 12.27 -11.02
C TYR A 327 11.83 13.73 -11.47
N ALA A 328 12.65 14.62 -10.91
CA ALA A 328 12.73 16.00 -11.36
C ALA A 328 13.20 16.10 -12.82
N HIS A 329 14.14 15.24 -13.24
CA HIS A 329 14.58 15.17 -14.63
C HIS A 329 13.43 14.76 -15.57
N VAL A 330 12.72 13.66 -15.27
CA VAL A 330 11.55 13.25 -16.08
C VAL A 330 10.47 14.32 -16.11
N TYR A 331 10.16 14.93 -14.96
CA TYR A 331 9.18 16.01 -14.90
C TYR A 331 9.57 17.17 -15.82
N ARG A 332 10.84 17.57 -15.86
CA ARG A 332 11.34 18.61 -16.75
C ARG A 332 11.20 18.25 -18.22
N LEU A 333 11.44 16.98 -18.60
CA LEU A 333 11.15 16.49 -19.94
C LEU A 333 9.65 16.63 -20.26
N MET A 334 8.79 16.22 -19.34
CA MET A 334 7.33 16.26 -19.53
C MET A 334 6.77 17.67 -19.71
N ILE A 335 7.37 18.69 -19.10
CA ILE A 335 6.92 20.09 -19.19
C ILE A 335 7.74 20.93 -20.18
N GLY A 336 8.60 20.31 -21.00
CA GLY A 336 9.40 20.98 -22.01
C GLY A 336 10.53 21.87 -21.46
N ARG A 337 10.94 21.68 -20.20
CA ARG A 337 12.09 22.38 -19.58
C ARG A 337 13.42 21.62 -19.71
N ALA A 338 13.39 20.45 -20.33
CA ALA A 338 14.54 19.67 -20.74
C ALA A 338 14.18 18.94 -22.04
N THR A 339 15.17 18.51 -22.80
CA THR A 339 15.00 17.72 -24.02
C THR A 339 15.94 16.52 -23.99
N ASP A 340 15.49 15.41 -24.58
CA ASP A 340 16.29 14.23 -24.85
C ASP A 340 15.88 13.70 -26.23
N ARG A 341 16.85 13.33 -27.07
CA ARG A 341 16.59 12.86 -28.45
C ARG A 341 15.83 11.53 -28.49
N LEU A 342 15.86 10.77 -27.40
CA LEU A 342 15.20 9.48 -27.25
C LEU A 342 13.84 9.59 -26.56
N TYR A 343 13.41 10.79 -26.15
CA TYR A 343 12.16 11.00 -25.45
C TYR A 343 11.20 11.85 -26.27
N SER A 344 9.95 11.40 -26.37
CA SER A 344 8.83 12.24 -26.82
C SER A 344 7.62 12.06 -25.91
N LEU A 345 6.80 13.10 -25.84
CA LEU A 345 5.57 13.11 -25.04
C LEU A 345 4.38 13.48 -25.93
N VAL A 346 3.35 12.65 -25.87
CA VAL A 346 2.01 12.94 -26.39
C VAL A 346 1.11 13.30 -25.20
N THR A 347 0.48 14.48 -25.27
CA THR A 347 -0.48 14.96 -24.27
C THR A 347 -1.90 14.97 -24.82
N ASN A 348 -2.88 15.13 -23.93
CA ASN A 348 -4.30 15.18 -24.28
C ASN A 348 -4.76 13.96 -25.12
N ALA A 349 -4.19 12.79 -24.82
CA ALA A 349 -4.45 11.56 -25.58
C ALA A 349 -5.58 10.72 -24.96
N SER A 350 -6.51 10.29 -25.79
CA SER A 350 -7.52 9.28 -25.45
C SER A 350 -7.23 7.99 -26.21
N LEU A 351 -6.89 6.92 -25.50
CA LEU A 351 -6.57 5.64 -26.14
C LEU A 351 -7.82 5.00 -26.71
N ALA A 352 -7.71 4.40 -27.90
CA ALA A 352 -8.84 3.84 -28.64
C ALA A 352 -8.74 2.31 -28.77
N SER A 353 -7.61 1.78 -29.24
CA SER A 353 -7.43 0.35 -29.44
C SER A 353 -5.96 -0.05 -29.54
N LEU A 354 -5.70 -1.35 -29.42
CA LEU A 354 -4.40 -1.98 -29.54
C LEU A 354 -4.49 -3.09 -30.58
N SER A 355 -3.58 -3.10 -31.56
CA SER A 355 -3.59 -4.12 -32.60
C SER A 355 -2.21 -4.30 -33.21
N HIS A 356 -1.73 -5.54 -33.32
CA HIS A 356 -0.49 -5.89 -34.04
C HIS A 356 0.73 -5.02 -33.69
N GLY A 357 0.94 -4.68 -32.41
CA GLY A 357 2.06 -3.84 -31.97
C GLY A 357 1.89 -2.35 -32.29
N ILE A 358 0.66 -1.91 -32.55
CA ILE A 358 0.29 -0.51 -32.76
C ILE A 358 -0.72 -0.09 -31.69
N ILE A 359 -0.47 1.06 -31.08
CA ILE A 359 -1.44 1.74 -30.23
C ILE A 359 -2.11 2.86 -31.00
N THR A 360 -3.44 2.85 -31.05
CA THR A 360 -4.26 3.88 -31.68
C THR A 360 -4.86 4.77 -30.61
N PHE A 361 -4.74 6.08 -30.79
CA PHE A 361 -5.24 7.07 -29.83
C PHE A 361 -5.62 8.38 -30.52
N ASN A 362 -6.51 9.14 -29.90
CA ASN A 362 -6.94 10.44 -30.37
C ASN A 362 -6.26 11.56 -29.59
N VAL A 363 -5.77 12.59 -30.30
CA VAL A 363 -5.32 13.85 -29.70
C VAL A 363 -6.29 14.93 -30.16
N GLY A 364 -7.23 15.30 -29.29
CA GLY A 364 -8.40 16.06 -29.72
C GLY A 364 -9.23 15.26 -30.73
N SER A 365 -9.45 15.81 -31.92
CA SER A 365 -10.16 15.15 -33.02
C SER A 365 -9.26 14.36 -33.97
N ILE A 366 -7.94 14.37 -33.76
CA ILE A 366 -6.97 13.76 -34.66
C ILE A 366 -6.62 12.36 -34.16
N MET A 367 -6.94 11.34 -34.97
CA MET A 367 -6.46 9.98 -34.74
C MET A 367 -4.96 9.89 -35.04
N LYS A 368 -4.21 9.24 -34.15
CA LYS A 368 -2.79 8.94 -34.28
C LYS A 368 -2.53 7.46 -33.97
N MET A 369 -1.44 6.96 -34.53
CA MET A 369 -0.99 5.58 -34.37
C MET A 369 0.50 5.61 -34.02
N GLU A 370 0.89 4.81 -33.04
CA GLU A 370 2.29 4.64 -32.66
C GLU A 370 2.63 3.15 -32.60
N SER A 371 3.68 2.74 -33.30
CA SER A 371 4.17 1.36 -33.26
C SER A 371 5.10 1.15 -32.06
N PHE A 372 5.01 0.01 -31.39
CA PHE A 372 5.85 -0.34 -30.26
C PHE A 372 6.35 -1.79 -30.33
N ASP A 373 7.55 -2.02 -29.80
CA ASP A 373 8.03 -3.37 -29.52
C ASP A 373 7.58 -3.82 -28.12
N VAL A 374 7.49 -2.86 -27.18
CA VAL A 374 6.96 -3.07 -25.83
C VAL A 374 6.05 -1.91 -25.42
N LEU A 375 4.88 -2.21 -24.89
CA LEU A 375 3.95 -1.23 -24.31
C LEU A 375 3.91 -1.38 -22.79
N CYS A 376 4.31 -0.33 -22.07
CA CYS A 376 4.24 -0.26 -20.61
C CYS A 376 3.03 0.58 -20.17
N ILE A 377 2.03 -0.06 -19.60
CA ILE A 377 0.82 0.57 -19.07
C ILE A 377 1.03 0.90 -17.59
N ALA A 378 1.44 2.14 -17.31
CA ALA A 378 1.79 2.61 -15.97
C ALA A 378 0.74 3.58 -15.40
N ILE A 379 -0.53 3.15 -15.41
CA ILE A 379 -1.69 3.96 -14.97
C ILE A 379 -2.17 3.66 -13.54
N GLY A 380 -1.37 2.92 -12.78
CA GLY A 380 -1.60 2.62 -11.37
C GLY A 380 -2.34 1.30 -11.12
N ARG A 381 -2.64 1.05 -9.85
CA ARG A 381 -3.29 -0.18 -9.36
C ARG A 381 -4.66 0.13 -8.76
N LYS A 382 -5.45 -0.92 -8.55
CA LYS A 382 -6.72 -0.93 -7.81
C LYS A 382 -6.70 -2.09 -6.81
N SER A 383 -7.57 -2.03 -5.82
CA SER A 383 -7.86 -3.18 -4.98
C SER A 383 -8.88 -4.05 -5.69
N ASP A 384 -8.63 -5.35 -5.67
CA ASP A 384 -9.51 -6.39 -6.17
C ASP A 384 -9.86 -7.33 -5.00
N LEU A 385 -11.15 -7.56 -4.83
CA LEU A 385 -11.71 -8.41 -3.78
C LEU A 385 -12.47 -9.60 -4.38
N SER A 386 -12.02 -10.12 -5.52
CA SER A 386 -12.68 -11.24 -6.22
C SER A 386 -12.77 -12.53 -5.39
N MET A 387 -12.05 -12.62 -4.27
CA MET A 387 -12.20 -13.71 -3.30
C MET A 387 -13.48 -13.61 -2.44
N MET A 388 -14.18 -12.47 -2.43
CA MET A 388 -15.44 -12.29 -1.70
C MET A 388 -16.61 -12.42 -2.67
N ASP A 389 -17.60 -13.25 -2.30
CA ASP A 389 -18.79 -13.47 -3.13
C ASP A 389 -19.74 -12.25 -3.09
N ASP A 390 -19.84 -11.59 -1.94
CA ASP A 390 -20.68 -10.42 -1.71
C ASP A 390 -19.92 -9.10 -1.93
N VAL A 391 -20.63 -8.07 -2.38
CA VAL A 391 -20.09 -6.72 -2.53
C VAL A 391 -20.25 -5.94 -1.23
N TYR A 392 -19.15 -5.76 -0.50
CA TYR A 392 -19.12 -4.95 0.73
C TYR A 392 -18.75 -3.50 0.45
N LYS A 393 -19.45 -2.57 1.09
CA LYS A 393 -19.16 -1.13 1.07
C LYS A 393 -18.61 -0.71 2.42
N PHE A 394 -17.63 0.19 2.38
CA PHE A 394 -16.93 0.66 3.56
C PHE A 394 -17.15 2.15 3.75
N GLU A 395 -17.42 2.54 4.98
CA GLU A 395 -17.34 3.92 5.45
C GLU A 395 -16.14 4.02 6.38
N ASP A 396 -15.20 4.90 6.05
CA ASP A 396 -13.87 4.94 6.62
C ASP A 396 -13.12 3.60 6.61
N TYR A 397 -13.09 2.91 7.75
CA TYR A 397 -12.39 1.64 7.95
C TYR A 397 -13.34 0.48 8.28
N GLU A 398 -14.65 0.72 8.28
CA GLU A 398 -15.67 -0.21 8.75
C GLU A 398 -16.63 -0.56 7.60
N CYS A 399 -17.06 -1.82 7.53
CA CYS A 399 -18.08 -2.22 6.59
C CYS A 399 -19.47 -1.74 7.05
N ILE A 400 -20.20 -1.09 6.15
CA ILE A 400 -21.53 -0.52 6.43
C ILE A 400 -22.54 -1.64 6.74
N SER A 401 -22.44 -2.77 6.04
CA SER A 401 -23.40 -3.87 6.12
C SER A 401 -23.02 -4.98 7.11
N ASP A 402 -21.78 -5.01 7.62
CA ASP A 402 -21.33 -6.05 8.55
C ASP A 402 -20.29 -5.49 9.54
N ARG A 403 -20.68 -5.38 10.81
CA ARG A 403 -19.85 -4.82 11.90
C ARG A 403 -18.62 -5.65 12.28
N SER A 404 -18.50 -6.85 11.72
CA SER A 404 -17.34 -7.72 11.92
C SER A 404 -16.30 -7.63 10.79
N LEU A 405 -16.55 -6.81 9.77
CA LEU A 405 -15.66 -6.62 8.62
C LEU A 405 -15.06 -5.22 8.61
N PHE A 406 -13.74 -5.15 8.54
CA PHE A 406 -12.97 -3.91 8.55
C PHE A 406 -12.02 -3.85 7.35
N CYS A 407 -11.54 -2.66 7.02
CA CYS A 407 -10.49 -2.45 6.03
C CYS A 407 -9.42 -1.50 6.56
N VAL A 408 -8.17 -1.68 6.11
CA VAL A 408 -7.05 -0.80 6.46
C VAL A 408 -6.10 -0.61 5.28
N GLY A 409 -5.26 0.41 5.37
CA GLY A 409 -4.19 0.65 4.42
C GLY A 409 -4.67 1.20 3.08
N SER A 410 -3.93 0.94 2.00
CA SER A 410 -4.28 1.49 0.68
C SER A 410 -5.61 1.03 0.12
N PHE A 411 -6.16 -0.07 0.62
CA PHE A 411 -7.53 -0.46 0.28
C PHE A 411 -8.55 0.53 0.88
N ALA A 412 -8.33 0.96 2.13
CA ALA A 412 -9.11 2.00 2.81
C ALA A 412 -8.77 3.44 2.35
N GLY A 413 -7.93 3.60 1.31
CA GLY A 413 -7.57 4.91 0.76
C GLY A 413 -6.27 5.53 1.28
N ASP A 414 -5.60 4.92 2.26
CA ASP A 414 -4.34 5.44 2.82
C ASP A 414 -3.14 5.18 1.89
N LYS A 415 -2.44 6.26 1.50
CA LYS A 415 -1.44 6.18 0.41
C LYS A 415 0.01 6.01 0.86
N LEU A 416 0.34 6.39 2.09
CA LEU A 416 1.72 6.35 2.63
C LEU A 416 1.75 5.53 3.92
N VAL A 417 2.83 4.77 4.15
CA VAL A 417 2.98 3.91 5.34
C VAL A 417 2.71 4.68 6.64
N ARG A 418 3.31 5.86 6.81
CA ARG A 418 3.08 6.72 7.98
C ARG A 418 1.60 7.09 8.22
N HIS A 419 0.77 7.19 7.18
CA HIS A 419 -0.68 7.46 7.30
C HIS A 419 -1.48 6.17 7.54
N ILE A 420 -1.07 5.06 6.94
CA ILE A 420 -1.69 3.74 7.11
C ILE A 420 -1.75 3.36 8.59
N ILE A 421 -0.69 3.65 9.35
CA ILE A 421 -0.59 3.23 10.73
C ILE A 421 -1.65 3.89 11.61
N GLY A 422 -2.00 5.16 11.36
CA GLY A 422 -3.09 5.81 12.10
C GLY A 422 -4.47 5.22 11.78
N GLY A 423 -4.67 4.70 10.57
CA GLY A 423 -5.86 3.89 10.24
C GLY A 423 -5.87 2.55 10.96
N CYS A 424 -4.72 1.89 11.05
CA CYS A 424 -4.56 0.68 11.87
C CYS A 424 -4.79 0.95 13.37
N LEU A 425 -4.36 2.11 13.86
CA LEU A 425 -4.64 2.54 15.24
C LEU A 425 -6.15 2.68 15.44
N TYR A 426 -6.86 3.36 14.53
CA TYR A 426 -8.32 3.48 14.60
C TYR A 426 -9.01 2.11 14.67
N VAL A 427 -8.68 1.21 13.74
CA VAL A 427 -9.29 -0.13 13.71
C VAL A 427 -8.93 -0.94 14.95
N ALA A 428 -7.70 -0.83 15.46
CA ALA A 428 -7.31 -1.48 16.72
C ALA A 428 -8.16 -0.99 17.90
N ARG A 429 -8.46 0.31 18.00
CA ARG A 429 -9.35 0.86 19.05
C ARG A 429 -10.71 0.17 19.04
N LEU A 430 -11.33 0.05 17.86
CA LEU A 430 -12.63 -0.60 17.70
C LEU A 430 -12.59 -2.09 18.05
N LEU A 431 -11.53 -2.78 17.64
CA LEU A 431 -11.37 -4.21 17.90
C LEU A 431 -11.13 -4.51 19.39
N VAL A 432 -10.39 -3.63 20.09
CA VAL A 432 -10.16 -3.72 21.54
C VAL A 432 -11.44 -3.44 22.31
N SER A 433 -12.14 -2.34 22.02
CA SER A 433 -13.37 -1.94 22.73
C SER A 433 -14.53 -2.93 22.56
N ALA A 434 -14.55 -3.70 21.48
CA ALA A 434 -15.56 -4.73 21.23
C ALA A 434 -15.18 -6.12 21.77
N THR A 435 -14.14 -6.22 22.62
CA THR A 435 -13.71 -7.45 23.30
C THR A 435 -13.81 -7.34 24.83
N THR A 436 -13.88 -6.10 25.35
CA THR A 436 -14.35 -5.76 26.70
C THR A 436 -15.86 -5.68 26.74
#